data_AF-A0A9E0LHY2-F1
#
_entry.id   AF-A0A9E0LHY2-F1
#
_cell.length_a   1.000
_cell.length_b   1.000
_cell.length_c   1.000
_cell.angle_alpha   90.00
_cell.angle_beta   90.00
_cell.angle_gamma   90.00
#
_symmetry.space_group_name_H-M   'P 1'
#
loop_
_entity.id
_entity.type
_entity.pdbx_description
1 polymer ?
#
loop_
_entity_poly.entity_id
_entity_poly.type
_entity_poly.pdbx_seq_one_letter_code
_entity_poly.pdbx_strand_id
1 'polypeptide(L)'
;MTTAQKKLIVIDPDNTVQKEVINPDHYLFRIEVQAKEKERDSFLVLKSSTLNQIADRAINQSRNMQNLRIVFVRIDSDTDRFFDKVQELNAPELLQKIFRVTAVEQINRILKAWHERQADIKIANAYVEQDDLIVQACDLKRYRIKFADFAGLAELPKGQRKQFQIGANGNQIFWPGTNTTIDLDVVRYKVDEQFRKAKNSDALSDYKDYLGQAIKAVMSTHHLTQAALRESGGPAERHLYRIERGEQELTSPMIDRLATAHGLSSQDYIDELIMACDQIVEEEAASLCKH
;
A
#
# COMPACT_ATOMS: atom_id res chain seq x y z
N MET A 1 0.37 -30.56 5.55
CA MET A 1 -0.51 -29.39 5.70
C MET A 1 -1.15 -29.14 4.34
N THR A 2 -2.45 -29.35 4.22
CA THR A 2 -3.19 -29.22 2.97
C THR A 2 -3.40 -27.74 2.65
N THR A 3 -2.72 -27.25 1.62
CA THR A 3 -2.92 -25.90 1.07
C THR A 3 -4.36 -25.77 0.61
N ALA A 4 -5.19 -25.05 1.36
CA ALA A 4 -6.60 -24.85 1.02
C ALA A 4 -6.70 -24.13 -0.33
N GLN A 5 -7.12 -24.85 -1.37
CA GLN A 5 -7.44 -24.28 -2.67
C GLN A 5 -8.66 -23.36 -2.51
N LYS A 6 -8.41 -22.05 -2.58
CA LYS A 6 -9.48 -21.05 -2.63
C LYS A 6 -10.11 -21.09 -4.02
N LYS A 7 -11.44 -21.02 -4.11
CA LYS A 7 -12.17 -21.02 -5.38
C LYS A 7 -12.85 -19.66 -5.56
N LEU A 8 -12.51 -18.96 -6.65
CA LEU A 8 -13.29 -17.81 -7.11
C LEU A 8 -14.61 -18.35 -7.67
N ILE A 9 -15.75 -17.91 -7.13
CA ILE A 9 -17.07 -18.31 -7.62
C ILE A 9 -17.71 -17.08 -8.26
N VAL A 10 -17.86 -17.13 -9.57
CA VAL A 10 -18.66 -16.16 -10.32
C VAL A 10 -20.11 -16.64 -10.26
N ILE A 11 -20.97 -15.84 -9.63
CA ILE A 11 -22.41 -16.07 -9.60
C ILE A 11 -22.99 -15.11 -10.63
N ASP A 12 -23.48 -15.64 -11.74
CA ASP A 12 -24.39 -14.91 -12.60
C ASP A 12 -25.65 -14.55 -11.80
N PRO A 13 -26.23 -13.33 -11.87
CA PRO A 13 -27.55 -13.03 -11.30
C PRO A 13 -28.65 -14.02 -11.72
N ASP A 14 -28.47 -14.78 -12.80
CA ASP A 14 -29.33 -15.89 -13.22
C ASP A 14 -28.96 -17.27 -12.61
N ASN A 15 -28.14 -17.28 -11.55
CA ASN A 15 -27.70 -18.47 -10.78
C ASN A 15 -26.79 -19.45 -11.53
N THR A 16 -26.23 -19.07 -12.67
CA THR A 16 -25.25 -19.89 -13.41
C THR A 16 -23.85 -19.75 -12.82
N VAL A 17 -23.33 -20.80 -12.19
CA VAL A 17 -21.94 -20.84 -11.68
C VAL A 17 -20.98 -21.06 -12.85
N GLN A 18 -20.28 -20.02 -13.29
CA GLN A 18 -19.25 -20.15 -14.33
C GLN A 18 -17.87 -20.43 -13.72
N LYS A 19 -17.14 -21.40 -14.29
CA LYS A 19 -15.80 -21.82 -13.86
C LYS A 19 -14.68 -20.95 -14.45
N GLU A 20 -14.95 -20.19 -15.49
CA GLU A 20 -14.01 -19.30 -16.17
C GLU A 20 -14.67 -17.93 -16.42
N VAL A 21 -13.90 -16.85 -16.36
CA VAL A 21 -14.38 -15.47 -16.54
C VAL A 21 -14.54 -15.20 -18.04
N ILE A 22 -15.68 -15.56 -18.63
CA ILE A 22 -16.01 -15.27 -20.04
C ILE A 22 -17.14 -14.24 -20.09
N ASN A 23 -16.76 -12.97 -20.26
CA ASN A 23 -17.53 -11.71 -20.30
C ASN A 23 -18.98 -11.72 -20.86
N PRO A 24 -20.06 -11.81 -20.04
CA PRO A 24 -21.38 -11.28 -20.34
C PRO A 24 -21.63 -9.98 -19.55
N ASP A 25 -22.79 -9.38 -19.80
CA ASP A 25 -23.10 -8.00 -19.43
C ASP A 25 -23.25 -7.70 -17.92
N HIS A 26 -23.23 -8.71 -17.03
CA HIS A 26 -23.44 -8.59 -15.58
C HIS A 26 -22.76 -9.71 -14.78
N TYR A 27 -22.21 -9.41 -13.59
CA TYR A 27 -21.66 -10.45 -12.71
C TYR A 27 -21.76 -10.11 -11.21
N LEU A 28 -22.17 -11.08 -10.40
CA LEU A 28 -21.91 -11.10 -8.96
C LEU A 28 -20.66 -11.96 -8.70
N PHE A 29 -19.64 -11.40 -8.05
CA PHE A 29 -18.40 -12.12 -7.72
C PHE A 29 -18.38 -12.48 -6.24
N ARG A 30 -18.34 -13.78 -5.91
CA ARG A 30 -18.14 -14.21 -4.53
C ARG A 30 -16.77 -14.85 -4.38
N ILE A 31 -15.97 -14.31 -3.47
CA ILE A 31 -14.75 -14.98 -3.03
C ILE A 31 -15.14 -15.80 -1.80
N GLU A 32 -15.34 -17.10 -1.98
CA GLU A 32 -15.52 -18.02 -0.86
C GLU A 32 -14.14 -18.51 -0.39
N VAL A 33 -13.73 -18.05 0.78
CA VAL A 33 -12.54 -18.57 1.45
C VAL A 33 -12.98 -19.81 2.24
N GLN A 34 -12.56 -21.00 1.79
CA GLN A 34 -12.76 -22.23 2.58
C GLN A 34 -11.78 -22.26 3.75
N ALA A 35 -12.15 -21.58 4.83
CA ALA A 35 -11.60 -21.83 6.17
C ALA A 35 -12.78 -21.99 7.13
N LYS A 36 -12.56 -22.66 8.27
CA LYS A 36 -13.58 -22.97 9.29
C LYS A 36 -14.28 -21.73 9.90
N GLU A 37 -13.94 -20.52 9.46
CA GLU A 37 -14.53 -19.26 9.89
C GLU A 37 -15.32 -18.62 8.74
N LYS A 38 -16.56 -18.24 9.05
CA LYS A 38 -17.62 -17.77 8.15
C LYS A 38 -17.37 -16.37 7.53
N GLU A 39 -16.14 -15.99 7.19
CA GLU A 39 -15.90 -14.72 6.50
C GLU A 39 -15.95 -14.93 4.98
N ARG A 40 -16.99 -14.34 4.35
CA ARG A 40 -17.28 -14.47 2.92
C ARG A 40 -17.20 -13.11 2.24
N ASP A 41 -16.04 -12.71 1.73
CA ASP A 41 -15.94 -11.43 1.02
C ASP A 41 -16.74 -11.49 -0.29
N SER A 42 -17.72 -10.59 -0.40
CA SER A 42 -18.62 -10.50 -1.55
C SER A 42 -18.34 -9.23 -2.34
N PHE A 43 -18.28 -9.36 -3.67
CA PHE A 43 -18.01 -8.29 -4.61
C PHE A 43 -19.11 -8.28 -5.68
N LEU A 44 -19.59 -7.11 -6.06
CA LEU A 44 -20.62 -6.98 -7.09
C LEU A 44 -20.06 -6.19 -8.26
N VAL A 45 -20.26 -6.63 -9.50
CA VAL A 45 -19.86 -5.87 -10.70
C VAL A 45 -21.09 -5.52 -11.51
N LEU A 46 -21.31 -4.23 -11.71
CA LEU A 46 -22.43 -3.69 -12.46
C LEU A 46 -21.91 -2.90 -13.67
N LYS A 47 -22.51 -3.12 -14.84
CA LYS A 47 -22.40 -2.17 -15.96
C LYS A 47 -23.30 -0.98 -15.70
N SER A 48 -22.82 0.23 -16.02
CA SER A 48 -23.58 1.47 -15.84
C SER A 48 -24.91 1.45 -16.61
N SER A 49 -24.89 0.97 -17.85
CA SER A 49 -26.03 0.98 -18.77
C SER A 49 -27.22 0.14 -18.31
N THR A 50 -26.97 -0.92 -17.56
CA THR A 50 -27.98 -1.88 -17.12
C THR A 50 -28.35 -1.73 -15.66
N LEU A 51 -27.56 -0.95 -14.93
CA LEU A 51 -27.72 -0.72 -13.52
C LEU A 51 -29.14 -0.23 -13.20
N ASN A 52 -29.73 0.64 -14.01
CA ASN A 52 -31.08 1.16 -13.77
C ASN A 52 -32.18 0.10 -13.74
N GLN A 53 -32.00 -1.02 -14.47
CA GLN A 53 -32.96 -2.13 -14.55
C GLN A 53 -32.80 -3.13 -13.41
N ILE A 54 -31.60 -3.21 -12.82
CA ILE A 54 -31.25 -4.21 -11.80
C ILE A 54 -30.92 -3.61 -10.44
N ALA A 55 -30.87 -2.28 -10.30
CA ALA A 55 -30.45 -1.55 -9.10
C ALA A 55 -31.19 -2.04 -7.86
N ASP A 56 -32.52 -2.12 -7.90
CA ASP A 56 -33.32 -2.53 -6.75
C ASP A 56 -32.99 -3.96 -6.31
N ARG A 57 -32.78 -4.87 -7.27
CA ARG A 57 -32.41 -6.26 -6.99
C ARG A 57 -30.98 -6.36 -6.45
N ALA A 58 -30.03 -5.70 -7.09
CA ALA A 58 -28.63 -5.62 -6.69
C ALA A 58 -28.50 -5.03 -5.28
N ILE A 59 -29.26 -3.98 -4.97
CA ILE A 59 -29.27 -3.32 -3.66
C ILE A 59 -29.91 -4.22 -2.61
N ASN A 60 -31.05 -4.85 -2.89
CA ASN A 60 -31.65 -5.81 -1.96
C ASN A 60 -30.72 -7.01 -1.69
N GLN A 61 -30.05 -7.53 -2.71
CA GLN A 61 -29.03 -8.57 -2.54
C GLN A 61 -27.84 -8.07 -1.70
N SER A 62 -27.36 -6.87 -1.97
CA SER A 62 -26.25 -6.27 -1.24
C SER A 62 -26.56 -6.03 0.25
N ARG A 63 -27.80 -5.63 0.57
CA ARG A 63 -28.30 -5.45 1.95
C ARG A 63 -28.35 -6.79 2.69
N ASN A 64 -28.67 -7.87 1.97
CA ASN A 64 -28.64 -9.23 2.50
C ASN A 64 -27.21 -9.81 2.61
N MET A 65 -26.20 -9.14 2.03
CA MET A 65 -24.80 -9.55 2.09
C MET A 65 -24.08 -8.80 3.22
N GLN A 66 -24.10 -9.39 4.42
CA GLN A 66 -23.39 -8.86 5.60
C GLN A 66 -21.90 -8.56 5.33
N ASN A 67 -21.29 -9.24 4.36
CA ASN A 67 -19.87 -9.13 4.01
C ASN A 67 -19.62 -8.56 2.59
N LEU A 68 -20.55 -7.75 2.07
CA LEU A 68 -20.27 -7.01 0.82
C LEU A 68 -19.13 -6.02 1.06
N ARG A 69 -18.02 -6.21 0.35
CA ARG A 69 -16.87 -5.30 0.38
C ARG A 69 -17.02 -4.17 -0.63
N ILE A 70 -17.39 -4.50 -1.86
CA ILE A 70 -17.32 -3.58 -3.00
C ILE A 70 -18.45 -3.80 -3.99
N VAL A 71 -18.95 -2.70 -4.55
CA VAL A 71 -19.72 -2.66 -5.78
C VAL A 71 -18.91 -1.96 -6.87
N PHE A 72 -18.33 -2.73 -7.79
CA PHE A 72 -17.68 -2.22 -8.97
C PHE A 72 -18.71 -1.69 -9.95
N VAL A 73 -18.51 -0.45 -10.40
CA VAL A 73 -19.35 0.14 -11.45
C VAL A 73 -18.48 0.53 -12.63
N ARG A 74 -18.72 -0.14 -13.76
CA ARG A 74 -17.97 0.11 -14.99
C ARG A 74 -18.45 1.40 -15.63
N ILE A 75 -17.54 2.35 -15.82
CA ILE A 75 -17.80 3.64 -16.49
C ILE A 75 -17.76 3.45 -18.01
N ASP A 76 -18.58 2.57 -18.56
CA ASP A 76 -18.71 2.37 -20.01
C ASP A 76 -19.86 3.21 -20.63
N SER A 77 -20.58 3.95 -19.81
CA SER A 77 -21.73 4.79 -20.18
C SER A 77 -22.04 5.81 -19.07
N ASP A 78 -22.90 6.79 -19.38
CA ASP A 78 -23.33 7.94 -18.57
C ASP A 78 -23.57 7.63 -17.07
N THR A 79 -22.49 7.67 -16.27
CA THR A 79 -22.47 7.21 -14.87
C THR A 79 -23.26 8.10 -13.92
N ASP A 80 -23.59 9.32 -14.32
CA ASP A 80 -24.22 10.31 -13.45
C ASP A 80 -25.61 9.82 -12.99
N ARG A 81 -26.34 9.11 -13.87
CA ARG A 81 -27.63 8.48 -13.54
C ARG A 81 -27.55 7.40 -12.46
N PHE A 82 -26.40 6.71 -12.30
CA PHE A 82 -26.24 5.75 -11.21
C PHE A 82 -26.10 6.45 -9.86
N PHE A 83 -25.30 7.52 -9.80
CA PHE A 83 -25.12 8.28 -8.57
C PHE A 83 -26.44 8.89 -8.12
N ASP A 84 -27.21 9.43 -9.06
CA ASP A 84 -28.58 9.91 -8.81
C ASP A 84 -29.44 8.80 -8.22
N LYS A 85 -29.42 7.60 -8.80
CA LYS A 85 -30.25 6.47 -8.32
C LYS A 85 -29.83 5.91 -6.96
N VAL A 86 -28.54 5.90 -6.63
CA VAL A 86 -28.08 5.49 -5.29
C VAL A 86 -28.48 6.53 -4.24
N GLN A 87 -28.44 7.81 -4.59
CA GLN A 87 -28.96 8.88 -3.73
C GLN A 87 -30.47 8.77 -3.54
N GLU A 88 -31.24 8.53 -4.62
CA GLU A 88 -32.69 8.29 -4.58
C GLU A 88 -33.07 7.11 -3.66
N LEU A 89 -32.26 6.04 -3.63
CA LEU A 89 -32.52 4.83 -2.86
C LEU A 89 -32.09 4.91 -1.38
N ASN A 90 -31.59 6.08 -0.94
CA ASN A 90 -31.21 6.38 0.44
C ASN A 90 -30.35 5.27 1.08
N ALA A 91 -29.32 4.81 0.35
CA ALA A 91 -28.42 3.74 0.77
C ALA A 91 -26.97 4.25 0.95
N PRO A 92 -26.70 5.10 1.97
CA PRO A 92 -25.40 5.74 2.14
C PRO A 92 -24.25 4.75 2.37
N GLU A 93 -24.51 3.62 3.01
CA GLU A 93 -23.52 2.54 3.21
C GLU A 93 -23.05 1.93 1.89
N LEU A 94 -23.90 1.96 0.86
CA LEU A 94 -23.60 1.41 -0.46
C LEU A 94 -22.76 2.39 -1.28
N LEU A 95 -22.97 3.71 -1.11
CA LEU A 95 -22.10 4.76 -1.67
C LEU A 95 -20.63 4.59 -1.24
N GLN A 96 -20.41 4.21 0.01
CA GLN A 96 -19.05 3.98 0.53
C GLN A 96 -18.37 2.74 -0.07
N LYS A 97 -19.16 1.81 -0.63
CA LYS A 97 -18.67 0.56 -1.26
C LYS A 97 -18.58 0.65 -2.78
N ILE A 98 -19.05 1.75 -3.37
CA ILE A 98 -19.01 1.94 -4.82
C ILE A 98 -17.58 2.24 -5.26
N PHE A 99 -17.09 1.41 -6.18
CA PHE A 99 -15.77 1.55 -6.75
C PHE A 99 -15.89 1.66 -8.27
N ARG A 100 -15.64 2.86 -8.79
CA ARG A 100 -15.70 3.09 -10.23
C ARG A 100 -14.51 2.40 -10.90
N VAL A 101 -14.79 1.64 -11.95
CA VAL A 101 -13.77 0.96 -12.75
C VAL A 101 -13.84 1.40 -14.20
N THR A 102 -12.68 1.69 -14.78
CA THR A 102 -12.58 2.11 -16.19
C THR A 102 -12.23 0.95 -17.11
N ALA A 103 -11.67 -0.14 -16.55
CA ALA A 103 -11.17 -1.28 -17.30
C ALA A 103 -11.40 -2.60 -16.54
N VAL A 104 -11.56 -3.72 -17.25
CA VAL A 104 -11.80 -5.04 -16.64
C VAL A 104 -10.57 -5.53 -15.88
N GLU A 105 -9.38 -5.15 -16.36
CA GLU A 105 -8.08 -5.45 -15.78
C GLU A 105 -7.96 -4.90 -14.34
N GLN A 106 -8.65 -3.79 -14.03
CA GLN A 106 -8.72 -3.25 -12.67
C GLN A 106 -9.50 -4.18 -11.74
N ILE A 107 -10.66 -4.69 -12.19
CA ILE A 107 -11.48 -5.63 -11.42
C ILE A 107 -10.67 -6.90 -11.14
N ASN A 108 -10.02 -7.45 -12.18
CA ASN A 108 -9.23 -8.67 -12.07
C ASN A 108 -8.08 -8.53 -11.06
N ARG A 109 -7.36 -7.40 -11.08
CA ARG A 109 -6.30 -7.11 -10.09
C ARG A 109 -6.83 -7.07 -8.67
N ILE A 110 -7.97 -6.43 -8.46
CA ILE A 110 -8.57 -6.35 -7.12
C ILE A 110 -9.00 -7.74 -6.65
N LEU A 111 -9.81 -8.45 -7.44
CA LEU A 111 -10.28 -9.79 -7.06
C LEU A 111 -9.12 -10.75 -6.79
N LYS A 112 -8.07 -10.73 -7.63
CA LYS A 112 -6.87 -11.54 -7.44
C LYS A 112 -6.11 -11.15 -6.17
N ALA A 113 -5.88 -9.86 -5.93
CA ALA A 113 -5.17 -9.41 -4.74
C ALA A 113 -5.92 -9.74 -3.44
N TRP A 114 -7.25 -9.62 -3.41
CA TRP A 114 -8.06 -10.06 -2.27
C TRP A 114 -8.02 -11.58 -2.08
N HIS A 115 -8.10 -12.35 -3.16
CA HIS A 115 -7.95 -13.79 -3.13
C HIS A 115 -6.59 -14.22 -2.56
N GLU A 116 -5.52 -13.52 -2.92
CA GLU A 116 -4.14 -13.78 -2.50
C GLU A 116 -3.78 -13.14 -1.15
N ARG A 117 -4.68 -12.36 -0.53
CA ARG A 117 -4.41 -11.55 0.69
C ARG A 117 -3.26 -10.56 0.50
N GLN A 118 -3.24 -9.91 -0.66
CA GLN A 118 -2.25 -8.91 -1.07
C GLN A 118 -2.91 -7.58 -1.43
N ALA A 119 -4.14 -7.33 -0.99
CA ALA A 119 -4.91 -6.15 -1.39
C ALA A 119 -4.21 -4.83 -1.01
N ASP A 120 -3.51 -4.82 0.11
CA ASP A 120 -2.78 -3.67 0.68
C ASP A 120 -1.39 -3.44 0.06
N ILE A 121 -0.91 -4.36 -0.77
CA ILE A 121 0.40 -4.28 -1.45
C ILE A 121 0.31 -4.26 -2.98
N LYS A 122 -0.91 -4.21 -3.56
CA LYS A 122 -1.14 -4.17 -5.02
C LYS A 122 -1.87 -2.91 -5.46
N ILE A 123 -1.52 -2.43 -6.64
CA ILE A 123 -2.11 -1.26 -7.31
C ILE A 123 -3.28 -1.71 -8.18
N ALA A 124 -4.47 -1.24 -7.81
CA ALA A 124 -5.69 -1.41 -8.59
C ALA A 124 -5.73 -0.44 -9.78
N ASN A 125 -5.40 0.83 -9.56
CA ASN A 125 -5.44 1.86 -10.60
C ASN A 125 -4.54 3.04 -10.27
N ALA A 126 -4.24 3.85 -11.27
CA ALA A 126 -3.61 5.15 -11.08
C ALA A 126 -4.09 6.13 -12.16
N TYR A 127 -4.05 7.41 -11.85
CA TYR A 127 -4.33 8.49 -12.81
C TYR A 127 -3.63 9.78 -12.39
N VAL A 128 -3.42 10.68 -13.35
CA VAL A 128 -2.86 12.00 -13.09
C VAL A 128 -3.99 13.02 -12.98
N GLU A 129 -4.04 13.72 -11.86
CA GLU A 129 -4.92 14.86 -11.64
C GLU A 129 -4.04 16.09 -11.42
N GLN A 130 -4.14 17.07 -12.33
CA GLN A 130 -3.25 18.24 -12.34
C GLN A 130 -1.76 17.83 -12.38
N ASP A 131 -1.03 18.02 -11.27
CA ASP A 131 0.38 17.67 -11.11
C ASP A 131 0.61 16.56 -10.06
N ASP A 132 -0.45 15.86 -9.70
CA ASP A 132 -0.43 14.78 -8.72
C ASP A 132 -0.69 13.43 -9.40
N LEU A 133 0.02 12.41 -8.95
CA LEU A 133 -0.33 11.02 -9.23
C LEU A 133 -1.25 10.51 -8.13
N ILE A 134 -2.46 10.11 -8.51
CA ILE A 134 -3.40 9.43 -7.65
C ILE A 134 -3.23 7.93 -7.86
N VAL A 135 -2.83 7.21 -6.81
CA VAL A 135 -2.64 5.77 -6.81
C VAL A 135 -3.73 5.14 -5.95
N GLN A 136 -4.44 4.16 -6.51
CA GLN A 136 -5.48 3.42 -5.83
C GLN A 136 -5.02 1.98 -5.63
N ALA A 137 -4.95 1.56 -4.37
CA ALA A 137 -4.60 0.20 -3.99
C ALA A 137 -5.78 -0.76 -4.14
N CYS A 138 -5.50 -2.06 -4.14
CA CYS A 138 -6.53 -3.10 -4.22
C CYS A 138 -7.37 -3.20 -2.93
N ASP A 139 -6.88 -2.72 -1.79
CA ASP A 139 -7.64 -2.50 -0.56
C ASP A 139 -8.53 -1.24 -0.61
N LEU A 140 -8.56 -0.58 -1.77
CA LEU A 140 -9.37 0.59 -2.14
C LEU A 140 -8.92 1.91 -1.54
N LYS A 141 -7.85 1.91 -0.73
CA LYS A 141 -7.24 3.15 -0.27
C LYS A 141 -6.70 3.93 -1.47
N ARG A 142 -6.77 5.25 -1.35
CA ARG A 142 -6.23 6.19 -2.34
C ARG A 142 -5.09 6.96 -1.71
N TYR A 143 -4.02 7.06 -2.46
CA TYR A 143 -2.82 7.80 -2.11
C TYR A 143 -2.63 8.87 -3.17
N ARG A 144 -2.32 10.10 -2.74
CA ARG A 144 -2.04 11.24 -3.62
C ARG A 144 -0.61 11.66 -3.37
N ILE A 145 0.20 11.65 -4.41
CA ILE A 145 1.60 12.11 -4.37
C ILE A 145 1.85 13.16 -5.44
N LYS A 146 2.76 14.10 -5.18
CA LYS A 146 3.22 15.03 -6.21
C LYS A 146 4.33 14.37 -7.01
N PHE A 147 4.39 14.64 -8.32
CA PHE A 147 5.55 14.18 -9.12
C PHE A 147 6.87 14.77 -8.60
N ALA A 148 6.83 16.00 -8.08
CA ALA A 148 8.00 16.66 -7.50
C ALA A 148 8.55 15.99 -6.22
N ASP A 149 7.76 15.13 -5.56
CA ASP A 149 8.14 14.51 -4.28
C ASP A 149 9.11 13.33 -4.43
N PHE A 150 9.34 12.88 -5.67
CA PHE A 150 10.19 11.74 -6.04
C PHE A 150 11.15 12.16 -7.13
N ALA A 151 12.46 12.02 -6.92
CA ALA A 151 13.48 12.44 -7.89
C ALA A 151 13.24 11.86 -9.29
N GLY A 152 13.00 10.55 -9.39
CA GLY A 152 12.73 9.89 -10.68
C GLY A 152 11.41 10.31 -11.36
N LEU A 153 10.43 10.83 -10.61
CA LEU A 153 9.18 11.34 -11.17
C LEU A 153 9.24 12.85 -11.46
N ALA A 154 10.08 13.60 -10.74
CA ALA A 154 10.24 15.03 -10.91
C ALA A 154 10.80 15.37 -12.29
N GLU A 155 11.67 14.51 -12.81
CA GLU A 155 12.28 14.61 -14.15
C GLU A 155 11.32 14.27 -15.29
N LEU A 156 10.16 13.64 -15.00
CA LEU A 156 9.19 13.28 -16.04
C LEU A 156 8.61 14.53 -16.71
N PRO A 157 8.76 14.68 -18.05
CA PRO A 157 8.10 15.73 -18.79
C PRO A 157 6.58 15.66 -18.60
N LYS A 158 5.91 16.81 -18.40
CA LYS A 158 4.46 16.86 -18.13
C LYS A 158 3.61 16.07 -19.14
N GLY A 159 3.99 16.08 -20.42
CA GLY A 159 3.31 15.32 -21.48
C GLY A 159 3.43 13.80 -21.35
N GLN A 160 4.46 13.30 -20.67
CA GLN A 160 4.70 11.87 -20.46
C GLN A 160 4.10 11.35 -19.15
N ARG A 161 3.73 12.23 -18.20
CA ARG A 161 3.21 11.83 -16.89
C ARG A 161 1.97 10.96 -16.95
N LYS A 162 1.11 11.14 -17.96
CA LYS A 162 -0.09 10.30 -18.21
C LYS A 162 0.19 9.00 -18.97
N GLN A 163 1.39 8.83 -19.51
CA GLN A 163 1.77 7.73 -20.39
C GLN A 163 2.43 6.59 -19.60
N PHE A 164 1.81 6.17 -18.50
CA PHE A 164 2.27 5.02 -17.73
C PHE A 164 1.45 3.78 -18.02
N GLN A 165 2.03 2.64 -17.65
CA GLN A 165 1.38 1.34 -17.64
C GLN A 165 1.39 0.81 -16.21
N ILE A 166 0.32 0.13 -15.81
CA ILE A 166 0.31 -0.61 -14.54
C ILE A 166 0.55 -2.06 -14.87
N GLY A 167 1.49 -2.70 -14.17
CA GLY A 167 1.77 -4.12 -14.36
C GLY A 167 0.50 -4.97 -14.21
N ALA A 168 0.40 -6.07 -14.96
CA ALA A 168 -0.81 -6.90 -15.01
C ALA A 168 -1.29 -7.38 -13.62
N ASN A 169 -0.35 -7.61 -12.69
CA ASN A 169 -0.65 -8.01 -11.31
C ASN A 169 -0.77 -6.83 -10.34
N GLY A 170 -0.62 -5.60 -10.81
CA GLY A 170 -0.65 -4.40 -9.96
C GLY A 170 0.62 -4.19 -9.13
N ASN A 171 1.75 -4.79 -9.49
CA ASN A 171 2.98 -4.67 -8.69
C ASN A 171 3.59 -3.27 -8.75
N GLN A 172 3.49 -2.58 -9.89
CA GLN A 172 4.17 -1.32 -10.15
C GLN A 172 3.46 -0.51 -11.23
N ILE A 173 3.69 0.79 -11.22
CA ILE A 173 3.43 1.72 -12.31
C ILE A 173 4.76 1.97 -13.03
N PHE A 174 4.75 1.94 -14.35
CA PHE A 174 5.92 2.07 -15.20
C PHE A 174 5.72 3.15 -16.26
N TRP A 175 6.69 4.06 -16.40
CA TRP A 175 6.77 5.03 -17.49
C TRP A 175 7.81 4.57 -18.53
N PRO A 176 7.38 4.07 -19.70
CA PRO A 176 8.30 3.57 -20.71
C PRO A 176 9.28 4.63 -21.25
N GLY A 177 8.84 5.90 -21.31
CA GLY A 177 9.64 7.00 -21.87
C GLY A 177 10.93 7.30 -21.11
N THR A 178 10.98 7.02 -19.82
CA THR A 178 12.14 7.32 -18.95
C THR A 178 12.65 6.10 -18.18
N ASN A 179 12.07 4.93 -18.44
CA ASN A 179 12.34 3.69 -17.71
C ASN A 179 12.17 3.84 -16.18
N THR A 180 11.18 4.64 -15.74
CA THR A 180 10.91 4.89 -14.32
C THR A 180 9.82 3.96 -13.82
N THR A 181 10.02 3.33 -12.66
CA THR A 181 9.01 2.53 -11.97
C THR A 181 8.75 3.05 -10.57
N ILE A 182 7.51 2.91 -10.11
CA ILE A 182 7.12 3.10 -8.71
C ILE A 182 6.17 1.98 -8.29
N ASP A 183 6.39 1.42 -7.11
CA ASP A 183 5.50 0.45 -6.50
C ASP A 183 4.60 1.10 -5.43
N LEU A 184 3.68 0.31 -4.86
CA LEU A 184 2.76 0.83 -3.85
C LEU A 184 3.46 1.14 -2.52
N ASP A 185 4.50 0.40 -2.16
CA ASP A 185 5.22 0.59 -0.90
C ASP A 185 5.95 1.94 -0.90
N VAL A 186 6.59 2.30 -2.01
CA VAL A 186 7.24 3.62 -2.21
C VAL A 186 6.22 4.75 -2.10
N VAL A 187 5.02 4.58 -2.68
CA VAL A 187 3.93 5.56 -2.55
C VAL A 187 3.51 5.69 -1.10
N ARG A 188 3.21 4.56 -0.43
CA ARG A 188 2.75 4.54 0.97
C ARG A 188 3.80 5.12 1.91
N TYR A 189 5.07 4.79 1.72
CA TYR A 189 6.18 5.31 2.52
C TYR A 189 6.19 6.85 2.53
N LYS A 190 5.90 7.47 1.38
CA LYS A 190 5.85 8.94 1.30
C LYS A 190 4.68 9.55 2.05
N VAL A 191 3.48 8.98 1.96
CA VAL A 191 2.24 9.68 2.39
C VAL A 191 1.50 9.05 3.58
N ASP A 192 1.84 7.83 3.97
CA ASP A 192 1.27 7.11 5.11
C ASP A 192 2.31 7.02 6.22
N GLU A 193 2.17 7.88 7.23
CA GLU A 193 3.10 7.96 8.36
C GLU A 193 3.16 6.65 9.16
N GLN A 194 2.03 5.95 9.33
CA GLN A 194 2.00 4.69 10.07
C GLN A 194 2.76 3.61 9.31
N PHE A 195 2.52 3.51 7.99
CA PHE A 195 3.26 2.59 7.14
C PHE A 195 4.76 2.89 7.14
N ARG A 196 5.13 4.17 7.01
CA ARG A 196 6.54 4.60 7.06
C ARG A 196 7.19 4.21 8.38
N LYS A 197 6.57 4.47 9.52
CA LYS A 197 7.08 4.07 10.85
C LYS A 197 7.26 2.56 10.97
N ALA A 198 6.28 1.79 10.50
CA ALA A 198 6.38 0.33 10.49
C ALA A 198 7.54 -0.16 9.62
N LYS A 199 7.65 0.32 8.37
CA LYS A 199 8.75 -0.02 7.46
C LYS A 199 10.12 0.37 7.99
N ASN A 200 10.25 1.54 8.59
CA ASN A 200 11.49 1.98 9.22
C ASN A 200 11.87 1.09 10.41
N SER A 201 10.90 0.70 11.23
CA SER A 201 11.13 -0.22 12.34
C SER A 201 11.56 -1.60 11.84
N ASP A 202 10.91 -2.11 10.79
CA ASP A 202 11.28 -3.39 10.17
C ASP A 202 12.70 -3.32 9.60
N ALA A 203 13.04 -2.27 8.86
CA ALA A 203 14.38 -2.07 8.31
C ALA A 203 15.47 -2.02 9.40
N LEU A 204 15.25 -1.26 10.48
CA LEU A 204 16.20 -1.21 11.59
C LEU A 204 16.32 -2.55 12.34
N SER A 205 15.28 -3.39 12.32
CA SER A 205 15.33 -4.71 12.94
C SER A 205 16.28 -5.67 12.21
N ASP A 206 16.43 -5.51 10.89
CA ASP A 206 17.40 -6.28 10.08
C ASP A 206 18.84 -5.91 10.45
N TYR A 207 19.08 -4.68 10.93
CA TYR A 207 20.39 -4.18 11.34
C TYR A 207 20.67 -4.29 12.84
N LYS A 208 19.92 -5.08 13.61
CA LYS A 208 20.02 -5.10 15.08
C LYS A 208 21.45 -5.19 15.63
N ASP A 209 22.32 -5.94 14.96
CA ASP A 209 23.70 -6.20 15.38
C ASP A 209 24.65 -5.03 15.04
N TYR A 210 24.20 -4.12 14.15
CA TYR A 210 24.93 -2.95 13.67
C TYR A 210 24.46 -1.63 14.29
N LEU A 211 23.27 -1.60 14.89
CA LEU A 211 22.65 -0.37 15.43
C LEU A 211 23.56 0.39 16.41
N GLY A 212 24.30 -0.32 17.26
CA GLY A 212 25.25 0.30 18.19
C GLY A 212 26.35 1.09 17.51
N GLN A 213 26.94 0.49 16.47
CA GLN A 213 28.00 1.09 15.67
C GLN A 213 27.45 2.26 14.86
N ALA A 214 26.26 2.09 14.27
CA ALA A 214 25.58 3.14 13.52
C ALA A 214 25.27 4.37 14.38
N ILE A 215 24.77 4.19 15.62
CA ILE A 215 24.54 5.33 16.54
C ILE A 215 25.85 6.08 16.81
N LYS A 216 26.97 5.39 17.02
CA LYS A 216 28.28 6.04 17.21
C LYS A 216 28.76 6.78 15.96
N ALA A 217 28.53 6.21 14.78
CA ALA A 217 28.86 6.86 13.52
C ALA A 217 28.07 8.16 13.36
N VAL A 218 26.75 8.12 13.58
CA VAL A 218 25.87 9.30 13.53
C VAL A 218 26.30 10.34 14.57
N MET A 219 26.56 9.94 15.82
CA MET A 219 27.09 10.84 16.85
C MET A 219 28.40 11.53 16.42
N SER A 220 29.29 10.80 15.75
CA SER A 220 30.57 11.34 15.27
C SER A 220 30.37 12.37 14.15
N THR A 221 29.45 12.09 13.21
CA THR A 221 29.06 13.00 12.12
C THR A 221 28.51 14.32 12.65
N HIS A 222 27.70 14.27 13.71
CA HIS A 222 27.12 15.46 14.35
C HIS A 222 28.00 16.07 15.45
N HIS A 223 29.22 15.56 15.63
CA HIS A 223 30.17 16.01 16.65
C HIS A 223 29.60 16.00 18.09
N LEU A 224 28.71 15.04 18.37
CA LEU A 224 28.09 14.88 19.68
C LEU A 224 28.82 13.84 20.52
N THR A 225 29.14 14.22 21.74
CA THR A 225 29.61 13.28 22.76
C THR A 225 28.42 12.67 23.49
N GLN A 226 28.63 11.52 24.14
CA GLN A 226 27.57 10.87 24.93
C GLN A 226 27.07 11.73 26.10
N ALA A 227 27.96 12.55 26.68
CA ALA A 227 27.58 13.54 27.69
C ALA A 227 26.66 14.62 27.10
N ALA A 228 27.04 15.21 25.96
CA ALA A 228 26.24 16.24 25.28
C ALA A 228 24.87 15.70 24.80
N LEU A 229 24.83 14.45 24.34
CA LEU A 229 23.61 13.76 23.95
C LEU A 229 22.64 13.61 25.13
N ARG A 230 23.15 13.26 26.31
CA ARG A 230 22.35 13.17 27.54
C ARG A 230 21.83 14.54 27.99
N GLU A 231 22.65 15.58 27.93
CA GLU A 231 22.25 16.95 28.28
C GLU A 231 21.12 17.47 27.38
N SER A 232 21.10 17.03 26.12
CA SER A 232 20.09 17.38 25.12
C SER A 232 18.82 16.52 25.20
N GLY A 233 18.62 15.77 26.29
CA GLY A 233 17.42 14.95 26.51
C GLY A 233 17.46 13.53 25.90
N GLY A 234 18.61 13.14 25.34
CA GLY A 234 18.84 11.82 24.76
C GLY A 234 18.78 10.67 25.78
N PRO A 235 18.86 9.42 25.32
CA PRO A 235 18.86 8.25 26.20
C PRO A 235 20.04 8.26 27.18
N ALA A 236 19.83 7.67 28.36
CA ALA A 236 20.94 7.44 29.29
C ALA A 236 21.96 6.46 28.70
N GLU A 237 23.23 6.64 29.04
CA GLU A 237 24.36 5.82 28.59
C GLU A 237 24.12 4.31 28.71
N ARG A 238 23.50 3.85 29.81
CA ARG A 238 23.13 2.44 30.00
C ARG A 238 22.23 1.87 28.89
N HIS A 239 21.37 2.69 28.30
CA HIS A 239 20.46 2.24 27.24
C HIS A 239 21.18 2.14 25.90
N LEU A 240 22.08 3.09 25.61
CA LEU A 240 22.95 3.05 24.44
C LEU A 240 23.85 1.81 24.47
N TYR A 241 24.48 1.56 25.62
CA TYR A 241 25.32 0.39 25.83
C TYR A 241 24.59 -0.94 25.60
N ARG A 242 23.32 -1.04 26.02
CA ARG A 242 22.51 -2.25 25.80
C ARG A 242 22.10 -2.42 24.34
N ILE A 243 21.79 -1.33 23.64
CA ILE A 243 21.57 -1.37 22.18
C ILE A 243 22.84 -1.83 21.47
N GLU A 244 24.01 -1.32 21.86
CA GLU A 244 25.29 -1.68 21.27
C GLU A 244 25.62 -3.17 21.37
N ARG A 245 25.06 -3.87 22.36
CA ARG A 245 25.25 -5.30 22.58
C ARG A 245 24.11 -6.16 22.04
N GLY A 246 23.11 -5.57 21.38
CA GLY A 246 21.89 -6.26 20.98
C GLY A 246 21.03 -6.73 22.16
N GLU A 247 21.28 -6.23 23.38
CA GLU A 247 20.56 -6.59 24.61
C GLU A 247 19.26 -5.77 24.80
N GLN A 248 19.05 -4.75 23.96
CA GLN A 248 17.88 -3.89 23.97
C GLN A 248 17.55 -3.41 22.56
N GLU A 249 16.29 -3.53 22.14
CA GLU A 249 15.81 -3.00 20.86
C GLU A 249 15.73 -1.47 20.85
N LEU A 250 15.95 -0.89 19.67
CA LEU A 250 15.80 0.54 19.44
C LEU A 250 14.32 0.90 19.23
N THR A 251 13.65 1.24 20.32
CA THR A 251 12.21 1.60 20.30
C THR A 251 11.95 2.98 19.69
N SER A 252 10.75 3.21 19.14
CA SER A 252 10.32 4.52 18.62
C SER A 252 10.54 5.68 19.61
N PRO A 253 10.20 5.59 20.91
CA PRO A 253 10.50 6.67 21.87
C PRO A 253 12.00 6.94 22.05
N MET A 254 12.85 5.94 21.86
CA MET A 254 14.31 6.15 21.91
C MET A 254 14.83 6.82 20.65
N ILE A 255 14.29 6.44 19.48
CA ILE A 255 14.58 7.12 18.21
C ILE A 255 14.24 8.60 18.33
N ASP A 256 13.04 8.94 18.84
CA ASP A 256 12.61 10.34 18.99
C ASP A 256 13.56 11.13 19.90
N ARG A 257 14.02 10.53 21.00
CA ARG A 257 14.98 11.17 21.92
C ARG A 257 16.36 11.34 21.30
N LEU A 258 16.82 10.36 20.54
CA LEU A 258 18.09 10.44 19.83
C LEU A 258 18.02 11.51 18.74
N ALA A 259 16.99 11.49 17.89
CA ALA A 259 16.77 12.49 16.86
C ALA A 259 16.73 13.91 17.43
N THR A 260 15.96 14.11 18.51
CA THR A 260 15.88 15.40 19.21
C THR A 260 17.25 15.86 19.71
N ALA A 261 18.04 14.95 20.30
CA ALA A 261 19.39 15.27 20.78
C ALA A 261 20.36 15.62 19.63
N HIS A 262 20.12 15.11 18.42
CA HIS A 262 20.86 15.45 17.20
C HIS A 262 20.29 16.68 16.46
N GLY A 263 19.21 17.30 16.95
CA GLY A 263 18.54 18.38 16.24
C GLY A 263 17.88 17.95 14.93
N LEU A 264 17.62 16.65 14.77
CA LEU A 264 17.04 16.04 13.58
C LEU A 264 15.58 15.69 13.80
N SER A 265 14.84 15.54 12.70
CA SER A 265 13.55 14.84 12.78
C SER A 265 13.79 13.34 13.02
N SER A 266 12.83 12.64 13.62
CA SER A 266 12.92 11.18 13.78
C SER A 266 13.11 10.47 12.45
N GLN A 267 12.62 11.04 11.35
CA GLN A 267 12.81 10.52 10.01
C GLN A 267 14.25 10.66 9.56
N ASP A 268 14.81 11.87 9.59
CA ASP A 268 16.18 12.11 9.13
C ASP A 268 17.17 11.28 9.95
N TYR A 269 16.91 11.11 11.25
CA TYR A 269 17.74 10.27 12.12
C TYR A 269 17.66 8.77 11.76
N ILE A 270 16.48 8.26 11.39
CA ILE A 270 16.36 6.88 10.90
C ILE A 270 17.12 6.71 9.58
N ASP A 271 16.97 7.66 8.66
CA ASP A 271 17.65 7.60 7.36
C ASP A 271 19.18 7.61 7.55
N GLU A 272 19.70 8.45 8.45
CA GLU A 272 21.12 8.44 8.82
C GLU A 272 21.57 7.13 9.49
N LEU A 273 20.73 6.54 10.34
CA LEU A 273 21.03 5.23 10.95
C LEU A 273 21.10 4.12 9.91
N ILE A 274 20.14 4.06 8.98
CA ILE A 274 20.13 3.06 7.90
C ILE A 274 21.37 3.23 7.02
N MET A 275 21.70 4.46 6.61
CA MET A 275 22.90 4.74 5.83
C MET A 275 24.19 4.33 6.56
N ALA A 276 24.28 4.61 7.87
CA ALA A 276 25.42 4.19 8.67
C ALA A 276 25.51 2.66 8.79
N CYS A 277 24.38 1.97 8.97
CA CYS A 277 24.32 0.51 8.98
C CYS A 277 24.77 -0.09 7.65
N ASP A 278 24.30 0.41 6.51
CA ASP A 278 24.70 -0.04 5.18
C ASP A 278 26.21 0.09 4.98
N GLN A 279 26.78 1.25 5.34
CA GLN A 279 28.21 1.50 5.22
C GLN A 279 29.04 0.50 6.05
N ILE A 280 28.60 0.21 7.29
CA ILE A 280 29.29 -0.76 8.16
C ILE A 280 29.25 -2.16 7.57
N VAL A 281 28.09 -2.59 7.04
CA VAL A 281 27.93 -3.91 6.41
C VAL A 281 28.83 -4.02 5.17
N GLU A 282 28.89 -2.98 4.34
CA GLU A 282 29.77 -2.94 3.17
C GLU A 282 31.26 -3.01 3.54
N GLU A 283 31.68 -2.28 4.57
CA GLU A 283 33.05 -2.29 5.07
C GLU A 283 33.46 -3.67 5.63
N GLU A 284 32.58 -4.32 6.41
CA GLU A 284 32.80 -5.67 6.92
C GLU A 284 32.92 -6.68 5.77
N ALA A 285 32.00 -6.64 4.80
CA ALA A 285 32.06 -7.51 3.63
C ALA A 285 33.36 -7.33 2.83
N ALA A 286 33.78 -6.07 2.62
CA ALA A 286 35.03 -5.75 1.93
C ALA A 286 36.28 -6.20 2.70
N SER A 287 36.22 -6.25 4.03
CA SER A 287 37.31 -6.74 4.87
C SER A 287 37.47 -8.26 4.80
N LEU A 288 36.35 -8.99 4.70
CA LEU A 288 36.31 -10.45 4.57
C LEU A 288 36.81 -10.93 3.20
N CYS A 289 36.59 -10.17 2.14
CA CYS A 289 37.10 -10.51 0.80
C CYS A 289 38.59 -10.22 0.58
N LYS A 290 39.26 -9.55 1.53
CA LYS A 290 40.68 -9.22 1.47
C LYS A 290 41.58 -10.23 2.20
N HIS A 291 40.98 -11.24 2.84
CA HIS A 291 41.65 -12.33 3.55
C HIS A 291 41.36 -13.68 2.89
#